data_AF-A0A2D4NU14-F1
#
_entry.id   AF-A0A2D4NU14-F1
#
_cell.length_a   1.000
_cell.length_b   1.000
_cell.length_c   1.000
_cell.angle_alpha   90.00
_cell.angle_beta   90.00
_cell.angle_gamma   90.00
#
_symmetry.space_group_name_H-M   'P 1'
#
loop_
_entity.id
_entity.type
_entity.pdbx_description
1 polymer ?
#
loop_
_entity_poly.entity_id
_entity_poly.type
_entity_poly.pdbx_seq_one_letter_code
_entity_poly.pdbx_strand_id
1 'polypeptide(L)'
;GKAIDRNFDADLCGIVPALVWETQEKQILVLAIIEHLYQQGMLGVAEELCQESTVNVDVDFKKPFLELNSILEALHKQDLGPALSWAVFHRQQLTNLNSSLEFQLHRLHFIRLLSGGPGKELEALSYARHFQPFAHLHKQEIQVMMGSLVYLRLGLQNSPYRHLLDESHWTEICETFTRDACSLLGLSVESPLSVSFAAGCVALPVLMNIKAVIEQR
;
A
#
# COMPACT_ATOMS: atom_id res chain seq x y z
N GLY A 1 -12.26 -16.71 27.03
CA GLY A 1 -13.21 -16.74 28.16
C GLY A 1 -13.16 -15.42 28.89
N LYS A 2 -12.65 -15.41 30.12
CA LYS A 2 -12.75 -14.27 31.06
C LYS A 2 -12.27 -12.89 30.58
N ALA A 3 -11.30 -12.80 29.67
CA ALA A 3 -10.83 -11.52 29.12
C ALA A 3 -11.73 -10.98 27.99
N ILE A 4 -12.45 -11.86 27.29
CA ILE A 4 -13.42 -11.48 26.27
C ILE A 4 -14.67 -10.97 26.98
N ASP A 5 -15.21 -11.73 27.94
CA ASP A 5 -16.40 -11.35 28.71
C ASP A 5 -16.22 -9.99 29.40
N ARG A 6 -15.05 -9.74 30.01
CA ARG A 6 -14.77 -8.47 30.71
C ARG A 6 -14.63 -7.26 29.78
N ASN A 7 -14.30 -7.45 28.51
CA ASN A 7 -14.09 -6.37 27.53
C ASN A 7 -15.26 -6.20 26.54
N PHE A 8 -16.14 -7.20 26.44
CA PHE A 8 -17.30 -7.23 25.53
C PHE A 8 -18.64 -7.25 26.30
N ASP A 9 -18.66 -6.83 27.57
CA ASP A 9 -19.85 -6.78 28.45
C ASP A 9 -20.68 -5.48 28.32
N ALA A 10 -20.56 -4.75 27.21
CA ALA A 10 -21.47 -3.65 26.94
C ALA A 10 -22.73 -4.23 26.30
N ASP A 11 -23.88 -4.05 26.94
CA ASP A 11 -25.21 -4.33 26.38
C ASP A 11 -25.51 -3.35 25.22
N LEU A 12 -24.74 -3.49 24.14
CA LEU A 12 -24.82 -2.73 22.89
C LEU A 12 -26.13 -3.03 22.15
N CYS A 13 -26.79 -4.15 22.47
CA CYS A 13 -28.09 -4.55 21.95
C CYS A 13 -29.19 -3.50 22.21
N GLY A 14 -29.04 -2.66 23.24
CA GLY A 14 -29.99 -1.57 23.48
C GLY A 14 -29.67 -0.24 22.78
N ILE A 15 -28.52 -0.13 22.09
CA ILE A 15 -28.10 1.10 21.37
C ILE A 15 -28.47 1.01 19.89
N VAL A 16 -28.45 -0.19 19.33
CA VAL A 16 -28.73 -0.46 17.92
C VAL A 16 -30.05 -1.22 17.81
N PRO A 17 -31.05 -0.72 17.07
CA PRO A 17 -32.27 -1.46 16.82
C PRO A 17 -31.97 -2.83 16.20
N ALA A 18 -32.63 -3.90 16.66
CA ALA A 18 -32.45 -5.25 16.10
C ALA A 18 -32.74 -5.33 14.58
N LEU A 19 -33.52 -4.38 14.06
CA LEU A 19 -33.83 -4.22 12.63
C LEU A 19 -32.64 -3.70 11.79
N VAL A 20 -31.57 -3.17 12.39
CA VAL A 20 -30.40 -2.66 11.64
C VAL A 20 -29.67 -3.78 10.89
N TRP A 21 -29.93 -5.04 11.25
CA TRP A 21 -29.39 -6.22 10.55
C TRP A 21 -30.34 -6.76 9.48
N GLU A 22 -31.22 -5.91 8.94
CA GLU A 22 -31.93 -6.18 7.70
C GLU A 22 -30.95 -6.54 6.57
N THR A 23 -31.48 -7.20 5.54
CA THR A 23 -30.64 -7.86 4.52
C THR A 23 -29.75 -6.86 3.78
N GLN A 24 -30.21 -5.61 3.60
CA GLN A 24 -29.50 -4.59 2.83
C GLN A 24 -28.28 -4.03 3.57
N GLU A 25 -28.43 -3.63 4.83
CA GLU A 25 -27.36 -3.08 5.68
C GLU A 25 -26.28 -4.14 5.92
N LYS A 26 -26.71 -5.39 6.13
CA LYS A 26 -25.80 -6.53 6.24
C LYS A 26 -24.98 -6.73 4.97
N GLN A 27 -25.59 -6.62 3.78
CA GLN A 27 -24.87 -6.73 2.51
C GLN A 27 -23.85 -5.60 2.31
N ILE A 28 -24.20 -4.36 2.69
CA ILE A 28 -23.26 -3.22 2.63
C ILE A 28 -22.06 -3.45 3.55
N LEU A 29 -22.29 -3.91 4.79
CA LEU A 29 -21.20 -4.23 5.71
C LEU A 29 -20.30 -5.33 5.16
N VAL A 30 -20.88 -6.42 4.62
CA VAL A 30 -20.11 -7.52 4.03
C VAL A 30 -19.27 -7.01 2.85
N LEU A 31 -19.83 -6.16 1.98
CA LEU A 31 -19.09 -5.56 0.88
C LEU A 31 -17.92 -4.69 1.38
N ALA A 32 -18.13 -3.88 2.42
CA ALA A 32 -17.07 -3.07 3.02
C ALA A 32 -15.95 -3.93 3.65
N ILE A 33 -16.30 -5.08 4.24
CA ILE A 33 -15.33 -6.06 4.74
C ILE A 33 -14.56 -6.68 3.57
N ILE A 34 -15.25 -7.11 2.51
CA ILE A 34 -14.60 -7.68 1.32
C ILE A 34 -13.61 -6.67 0.71
N GLU A 35 -14.04 -5.42 0.52
CA GLU A 35 -13.18 -4.34 0.02
C GLU A 35 -11.96 -4.15 0.93
N HIS A 36 -12.15 -4.12 2.25
CA HIS A 36 -11.06 -4.02 3.21
C HIS A 36 -10.06 -5.17 3.06
N LEU A 37 -10.54 -6.41 2.96
CA LEU A 37 -9.68 -7.59 2.80
C LEU A 37 -8.85 -7.51 1.51
N TYR A 38 -9.45 -7.07 0.40
CA TYR A 38 -8.73 -6.82 -0.85
C TYR A 38 -7.69 -5.71 -0.72
N GLN A 39 -8.02 -4.59 -0.06
CA GLN A 39 -7.07 -3.50 0.19
C GLN A 39 -5.88 -3.93 1.04
N GLN A 40 -6.09 -4.83 2.01
CA GLN A 40 -5.02 -5.38 2.87
C GLN A 40 -4.26 -6.56 2.23
N GLY A 41 -4.60 -6.94 0.99
CA GLY A 41 -3.96 -8.07 0.30
C GLY A 41 -4.35 -9.45 0.82
N MET A 42 -5.39 -9.56 1.63
CA MET A 42 -5.94 -10.82 2.12
C MET A 42 -6.87 -11.46 1.09
N LEU A 43 -6.35 -11.71 -0.13
CA LEU A 43 -7.14 -12.13 -1.29
C LEU A 43 -7.89 -13.45 -1.07
N GLY A 44 -7.23 -14.44 -0.47
CA GLY A 44 -7.87 -15.75 -0.21
C GLY A 44 -9.08 -15.64 0.71
N VAL A 45 -8.95 -14.86 1.79
CA VAL A 45 -10.04 -14.63 2.76
C VAL A 45 -11.17 -13.83 2.11
N ALA A 46 -10.83 -12.84 1.29
CA ALA A 46 -11.82 -12.05 0.55
C ALA A 46 -12.64 -12.94 -0.40
N GLU A 47 -11.98 -13.86 -1.12
CA GLU A 47 -12.65 -14.80 -2.02
C GLU A 47 -13.53 -15.82 -1.28
N GLU A 48 -13.06 -16.38 -0.16
CA GLU A 48 -13.87 -17.26 0.69
C GLU A 48 -15.12 -16.54 1.20
N LEU A 49 -14.98 -15.30 1.69
CA LEU A 49 -16.10 -14.49 2.15
C LEU A 49 -17.07 -14.16 1.01
N CYS A 50 -16.58 -13.87 -0.19
CA CYS A 50 -17.44 -13.67 -1.36
C CYS A 50 -18.31 -14.91 -1.63
N GLN A 51 -17.72 -16.12 -1.59
CA GLN A 51 -18.41 -17.38 -1.86
C GLN A 51 -19.46 -17.73 -0.81
N GLU A 52 -19.20 -17.44 0.46
CA GLU A 52 -20.12 -17.70 1.57
C GLU A 52 -21.22 -16.63 1.71
N SER A 53 -21.01 -15.46 1.12
CA SER A 53 -21.97 -14.36 1.18
C SER A 53 -23.01 -14.40 0.05
N THR A 54 -24.09 -13.63 0.21
CA THR A 54 -25.05 -13.37 -0.88
C THR A 54 -24.61 -12.22 -1.80
N VAL A 55 -23.45 -11.61 -1.52
CA VAL A 55 -22.95 -10.44 -2.25
C VAL A 55 -22.16 -10.91 -3.47
N ASN A 56 -22.63 -10.55 -4.66
CA ASN A 56 -21.89 -10.82 -5.88
C ASN A 56 -20.93 -9.66 -6.18
N VAL A 57 -19.63 -9.92 -6.05
CA VAL A 57 -18.58 -8.94 -6.36
C VAL A 57 -18.02 -9.24 -7.74
N ASP A 58 -18.24 -8.32 -8.67
CA ASP A 58 -17.79 -8.47 -10.06
C ASP A 58 -16.26 -8.46 -10.17
N VAL A 59 -15.75 -9.10 -11.21
CA VAL A 59 -14.33 -9.14 -11.55
C VAL A 59 -13.77 -7.73 -11.71
N ASP A 60 -14.54 -6.81 -12.30
CA ASP A 60 -14.12 -5.42 -12.48
C ASP A 60 -13.84 -4.69 -11.16
N PHE A 61 -14.57 -5.01 -10.10
CA PHE A 61 -14.30 -4.49 -8.76
C PHE A 61 -12.98 -5.03 -8.20
N LYS A 62 -12.67 -6.30 -8.46
CA LYS A 62 -11.48 -6.98 -7.91
C LYS A 62 -10.19 -6.57 -8.62
N LYS A 63 -10.27 -6.29 -9.93
CA LYS A 63 -9.11 -6.05 -10.82
C LYS A 63 -8.08 -5.05 -10.25
N PRO A 64 -8.48 -3.84 -9.79
CA PRO A 64 -7.54 -2.89 -9.21
C PRO A 64 -6.76 -3.44 -8.01
N PHE A 65 -7.43 -4.16 -7.12
CA PHE A 65 -6.80 -4.73 -5.93
C PHE A 65 -5.86 -5.87 -6.29
N LEU A 66 -6.23 -6.72 -7.25
CA LEU A 66 -5.37 -7.79 -7.72
C LEU A 66 -4.09 -7.25 -8.37
N GLU A 67 -4.22 -6.21 -9.20
CA GLU A 67 -3.08 -5.52 -9.79
C GLU A 67 -2.16 -4.92 -8.70
N LEU A 68 -2.72 -4.11 -7.81
CA LEU A 68 -2.01 -3.49 -6.69
C LEU A 68 -1.24 -4.52 -5.85
N ASN A 69 -1.94 -5.55 -5.38
CA ASN A 69 -1.36 -6.57 -4.50
C ASN A 69 -0.31 -7.42 -5.20
N SER A 70 -0.49 -7.73 -6.49
CA SER A 70 0.50 -8.50 -7.26
C SER A 70 1.83 -7.75 -7.39
N ILE A 71 1.78 -6.43 -7.61
CA ILE A 71 2.97 -5.59 -7.73
C ILE A 71 3.60 -5.38 -6.36
N LEU A 72 2.80 -5.16 -5.32
CA LEU A 72 3.31 -5.07 -3.94
C LEU A 72 3.99 -6.37 -3.53
N GLU A 73 3.42 -7.54 -3.81
CA GLU A 73 4.03 -8.83 -3.51
C GLU A 73 5.38 -9.00 -4.23
N ALA A 74 5.46 -8.58 -5.50
CA ALA A 74 6.72 -8.56 -6.24
C ALA A 74 7.74 -7.63 -5.58
N LEU A 75 7.35 -6.41 -5.18
CA LEU A 75 8.23 -5.48 -4.48
C LEU A 75 8.74 -6.03 -3.14
N HIS A 76 7.90 -6.70 -2.35
CA HIS A 76 8.32 -7.37 -1.11
C HIS A 76 9.32 -8.51 -1.37
N LYS A 77 9.19 -9.21 -2.50
CA LYS A 77 10.17 -10.20 -2.99
C LYS A 77 11.40 -9.57 -3.66
N GLN A 78 11.53 -8.25 -3.54
CA GLN A 78 12.56 -7.45 -4.20
C GLN A 78 12.57 -7.60 -5.72
N ASP A 79 11.44 -7.82 -6.37
CA ASP A 79 11.31 -7.78 -7.82
C ASP A 79 10.73 -6.42 -8.26
N LEU A 80 11.55 -5.65 -8.98
CA LEU A 80 11.18 -4.32 -9.50
C LEU A 80 10.47 -4.39 -10.85
N GLY A 81 10.51 -5.53 -11.55
CA GLY A 81 10.02 -5.65 -12.92
C GLY A 81 8.56 -5.21 -13.10
N PRO A 82 7.62 -5.75 -12.31
CA PRO A 82 6.21 -5.36 -12.38
C PRO A 82 5.99 -3.87 -12.09
N ALA A 83 6.60 -3.35 -11.01
CA ALA A 83 6.45 -1.96 -10.61
C ALA A 83 7.02 -0.98 -11.65
N LEU A 84 8.20 -1.28 -12.23
CA LEU A 84 8.79 -0.48 -13.31
C LEU A 84 7.90 -0.46 -14.55
N SER A 85 7.40 -1.62 -14.96
CA SER A 85 6.53 -1.73 -16.13
C SER A 85 5.24 -0.94 -15.93
N TRP A 86 4.67 -1.04 -14.72
CA TRP A 86 3.49 -0.27 -14.32
C TRP A 86 3.75 1.23 -14.33
N ALA A 87 4.87 1.69 -13.76
CA ALA A 87 5.21 3.12 -13.70
C ALA A 87 5.45 3.71 -15.09
N VAL A 88 6.12 2.98 -15.98
CA VAL A 88 6.33 3.41 -17.37
C VAL A 88 5.00 3.49 -18.14
N PHE A 89 4.11 2.51 -17.93
CA PHE A 89 2.78 2.54 -18.56
C PHE A 89 1.93 3.73 -18.08
N HIS A 90 1.97 4.05 -16.78
CA HIS A 90 1.23 5.15 -16.17
C HIS A 90 2.00 6.49 -16.12
N ARG A 91 3.14 6.60 -16.83
CA ARG A 91 4.08 7.75 -16.71
C ARG A 91 3.40 9.11 -16.81
N GLN A 92 2.51 9.31 -17.78
CA GLN A 92 1.84 10.59 -17.96
C GLN A 92 0.95 10.95 -16.76
N GLN A 93 0.22 9.97 -16.23
CA GLN A 93 -0.65 10.17 -15.08
C GLN A 93 0.17 10.39 -13.80
N LEU A 94 1.26 9.65 -13.61
CA LEU A 94 2.21 9.87 -12.50
C LEU A 94 2.85 11.25 -12.57
N THR A 95 3.17 11.75 -13.77
CA THR A 95 3.68 13.10 -13.96
C THR A 95 2.65 14.14 -13.53
N ASN A 96 1.37 13.95 -13.86
CA ASN A 96 0.30 14.85 -13.43
C ASN A 96 0.09 14.83 -11.91
N LEU A 97 0.37 13.69 -11.25
CA LEU A 97 0.35 13.58 -9.79
C LEU A 97 1.62 14.14 -9.12
N ASN A 98 2.60 14.63 -9.90
CA ASN A 98 3.94 14.99 -9.43
C ASN A 98 4.62 13.86 -8.63
N SER A 99 4.38 12.60 -9.03
CA SER A 99 4.98 11.44 -8.39
C SER A 99 6.44 11.27 -8.80
N SER A 100 7.28 10.90 -7.83
CA SER A 100 8.69 10.53 -8.03
C SER A 100 8.89 9.01 -8.20
N LEU A 101 7.81 8.22 -8.24
CA LEU A 101 7.84 6.76 -8.22
C LEU A 101 8.74 6.16 -9.30
N GLU A 102 8.58 6.61 -10.55
CA GLU A 102 9.35 6.06 -11.68
C GLU A 102 10.86 6.28 -11.48
N PHE A 103 11.24 7.46 -10.99
CA PHE A 103 12.62 7.75 -10.66
C PHE A 103 13.13 6.88 -9.50
N GLN A 104 12.35 6.73 -8.43
CA GLN A 104 12.73 5.90 -7.27
C GLN A 104 12.97 4.44 -7.69
N LEU A 105 12.12 3.88 -8.57
CA LEU A 105 12.25 2.53 -9.10
C LEU A 105 13.53 2.37 -9.95
N HIS A 106 13.79 3.30 -10.87
CA HIS A 106 15.03 3.29 -11.66
C HIS A 106 16.28 3.44 -10.78
N ARG A 107 16.21 4.31 -9.77
CA ARG A 107 17.27 4.50 -8.77
C ARG A 107 17.57 3.19 -8.04
N LEU A 108 16.55 2.52 -7.52
CA LEU A 108 16.75 1.28 -6.78
C LEU A 108 17.26 0.15 -7.69
N HIS A 109 16.80 0.07 -8.94
CA HIS A 109 17.35 -0.88 -9.91
C HIS A 109 18.84 -0.63 -10.17
N PHE A 110 19.23 0.63 -10.38
CA PHE A 110 20.63 1.00 -10.58
C PHE A 110 21.48 0.65 -9.36
N ILE A 111 21.02 0.97 -8.14
CA ILE A 111 21.69 0.59 -6.89
C ILE A 111 21.87 -0.93 -6.82
N ARG A 112 20.88 -1.71 -7.25
CA ARG A 112 20.97 -3.17 -7.27
C ARG A 112 22.03 -3.69 -8.25
N LEU A 113 22.19 -3.05 -9.41
CA LEU A 113 23.29 -3.32 -10.34
C LEU A 113 24.65 -3.04 -9.69
N LEU A 114 24.77 -1.92 -8.95
CA LEU A 114 25.99 -1.58 -8.22
C LEU A 114 26.31 -2.59 -7.11
N SER A 115 25.31 -3.05 -6.38
CA SER A 115 25.45 -4.07 -5.34
C SER A 115 25.90 -5.43 -5.89
N GLY A 116 25.74 -5.67 -7.19
CA GLY A 116 26.26 -6.85 -7.87
C GLY A 116 27.80 -6.93 -7.92
N GLY A 117 28.50 -5.85 -7.56
CA GLY A 117 29.95 -5.83 -7.40
C GLY A 117 30.72 -5.59 -8.70
N PRO A 118 32.03 -5.91 -8.71
CA PRO A 118 32.90 -5.70 -9.88
C PRO A 118 32.41 -6.46 -11.12
N GLY A 119 32.49 -5.83 -12.29
CA GLY A 119 32.01 -6.39 -13.56
C GLY A 119 30.61 -5.91 -13.97
N LYS A 120 29.88 -5.22 -13.07
CA LYS A 120 28.57 -4.62 -13.35
C LYS A 120 28.62 -3.17 -13.85
N GLU A 121 29.81 -2.59 -13.99
CA GLU A 121 30.01 -1.19 -14.36
C GLU A 121 29.35 -0.83 -15.68
N LEU A 122 29.59 -1.65 -16.71
CA LEU A 122 29.05 -1.41 -18.06
C LEU A 122 27.53 -1.55 -18.10
N GLU A 123 26.98 -2.51 -17.34
CA GLU A 123 25.54 -2.72 -17.23
C GLU A 123 24.87 -1.54 -16.52
N ALA A 124 25.43 -1.09 -15.39
CA ALA A 124 24.96 0.10 -14.67
C ALA A 124 25.01 1.35 -15.56
N LEU A 125 26.14 1.61 -16.22
CA LEU A 125 26.30 2.76 -17.12
C LEU A 125 25.34 2.72 -18.32
N SER A 126 25.10 1.53 -18.87
CA SER A 126 24.09 1.34 -19.91
C SER A 126 22.69 1.66 -19.39
N TYR A 127 22.36 1.17 -18.19
CA TYR A 127 21.07 1.40 -17.55
C TYR A 127 20.84 2.87 -17.19
N ALA A 128 21.89 3.61 -16.85
CA ALA A 128 21.80 5.02 -16.45
C ALA A 128 21.15 5.95 -17.48
N ARG A 129 21.00 5.52 -18.74
CA ARG A 129 20.24 6.24 -19.76
C ARG A 129 18.79 6.50 -19.35
N HIS A 130 18.20 5.62 -18.54
CA HIS A 130 16.85 5.81 -17.98
C HIS A 130 16.74 7.04 -17.07
N PHE A 131 17.86 7.59 -16.59
CA PHE A 131 17.86 8.82 -15.79
C PHE A 131 17.71 10.11 -16.61
N GLN A 132 17.81 10.06 -17.94
CA GLN A 132 17.74 11.27 -18.77
C GLN A 132 16.48 12.12 -18.53
N PRO A 133 15.25 11.55 -18.47
CA PRO A 133 14.03 12.33 -18.23
C PRO A 133 14.02 13.02 -16.85
N PHE A 134 14.76 12.47 -15.89
CA PHE A 134 14.76 12.91 -14.48
C PHE A 134 15.92 13.85 -14.15
N ALA A 135 16.85 14.06 -15.09
CA ALA A 135 18.11 14.76 -14.85
C ALA A 135 17.95 16.20 -14.35
N HIS A 136 16.86 16.88 -14.72
CA HIS A 136 16.60 18.25 -14.26
C HIS A 136 16.19 18.27 -12.78
N LEU A 137 15.28 17.38 -12.35
CA LEU A 137 14.77 17.36 -10.98
C LEU A 137 15.69 16.62 -10.01
N HIS A 138 16.33 15.53 -10.44
CA HIS A 138 17.06 14.60 -9.58
C HIS A 138 18.58 14.62 -9.79
N LYS A 139 19.12 15.74 -10.26
CA LYS A 139 20.55 15.87 -10.64
C LYS A 139 21.51 15.42 -9.54
N GLN A 140 21.29 15.85 -8.30
CA GLN A 140 22.19 15.57 -7.19
C GLN A 140 22.21 14.07 -6.86
N GLU A 141 21.05 13.43 -6.81
CA GLU A 141 20.92 11.99 -6.55
C GLU A 141 21.58 11.17 -7.67
N ILE A 142 21.40 11.59 -8.92
CA ILE A 142 22.07 10.96 -10.07
C ILE A 142 23.59 11.11 -9.95
N GLN A 143 24.10 12.28 -9.55
CA GLN A 143 25.54 12.50 -9.34
C GLN A 143 26.11 11.61 -8.23
N VAL A 144 25.38 11.45 -7.12
CA VAL A 144 25.75 10.53 -6.02
C VAL A 144 25.84 9.09 -6.54
N MET A 145 24.82 8.63 -7.27
CA MET A 145 24.80 7.30 -7.88
C MET A 145 25.99 7.10 -8.84
N MET A 146 26.25 8.06 -9.72
CA MET A 146 27.39 8.00 -10.64
C MET A 146 28.74 8.02 -9.92
N GLY A 147 28.89 8.81 -8.87
CA GLY A 147 30.11 8.89 -8.06
C GLY A 147 30.42 7.58 -7.33
N SER A 148 29.39 6.81 -6.96
CA SER A 148 29.55 5.52 -6.28
C SER A 148 30.25 4.45 -7.13
N LEU A 149 30.24 4.57 -8.48
CA LEU A 149 30.91 3.65 -9.40
C LEU A 149 32.41 3.50 -9.10
N VAL A 150 33.07 4.55 -8.60
CA VAL A 150 34.50 4.53 -8.24
C VAL A 150 34.80 3.53 -7.11
N TYR A 151 33.79 3.24 -6.28
CA TYR A 151 33.92 2.37 -5.11
C TYR A 151 33.46 0.92 -5.36
N LEU A 152 33.05 0.56 -6.58
CA LEU A 152 32.55 -0.79 -6.88
C LEU A 152 33.55 -1.90 -6.54
N ARG A 153 34.84 -1.66 -6.77
CA ARG A 153 35.92 -2.62 -6.43
C ARG A 153 36.08 -2.84 -4.92
N LEU A 154 35.78 -1.82 -4.11
CA LEU A 154 35.81 -1.91 -2.65
C LEU A 154 34.50 -2.49 -2.07
N GLY A 155 33.44 -2.45 -2.87
CA GLY A 155 32.06 -2.72 -2.46
C GLY A 155 31.41 -1.48 -1.83
N LEU A 156 30.15 -1.22 -2.19
CA LEU A 156 29.42 -0.05 -1.70
C LEU A 156 29.28 -0.03 -0.17
N GLN A 157 29.18 -1.21 0.47
CA GLN A 157 29.10 -1.33 1.93
C GLN A 157 30.31 -0.74 2.66
N ASN A 158 31.48 -0.75 2.01
CA ASN A 158 32.75 -0.25 2.56
C ASN A 158 33.06 1.16 2.08
N SER A 159 32.08 1.88 1.54
CA SER A 159 32.25 3.19 0.91
C SER A 159 31.43 4.28 1.61
N PRO A 160 31.69 5.56 1.32
CA PRO A 160 30.83 6.66 1.76
C PRO A 160 29.37 6.53 1.27
N TYR A 161 29.13 5.69 0.26
CA TYR A 161 27.83 5.45 -0.36
C TYR A 161 27.05 4.28 0.25
N ARG A 162 27.47 3.73 1.41
CA ARG A 162 26.73 2.65 2.10
C ARG A 162 25.26 2.95 2.32
N HIS A 163 24.90 4.22 2.50
CA HIS A 163 23.54 4.66 2.71
C HIS A 163 22.63 4.37 1.51
N LEU A 164 23.18 4.23 0.29
CA LEU A 164 22.40 3.83 -0.89
C LEU A 164 21.83 2.41 -0.76
N LEU A 165 22.41 1.57 0.11
CA LEU A 165 22.03 0.17 0.29
C LEU A 165 20.98 -0.03 1.40
N ASP A 166 20.46 1.05 1.97
CA ASP A 166 19.47 0.97 3.04
C ASP A 166 18.17 0.31 2.56
N GLU A 167 17.59 -0.54 3.41
CA GLU A 167 16.34 -1.24 3.15
C GLU A 167 15.14 -0.28 3.19
N SER A 168 15.28 0.87 3.86
CA SER A 168 14.28 1.93 3.91
C SER A 168 13.77 2.34 2.53
N HIS A 169 14.62 2.30 1.50
CA HIS A 169 14.22 2.62 0.12
C HIS A 169 13.14 1.69 -0.45
N TRP A 170 13.12 0.42 -0.03
CA TRP A 170 12.07 -0.52 -0.44
C TRP A 170 10.75 -0.15 0.20
N THR A 171 10.76 0.17 1.49
CA THR A 171 9.58 0.62 2.23
C THR A 171 9.02 1.91 1.62
N GLU A 172 9.87 2.91 1.36
CA GLU A 172 9.47 4.17 0.72
C GLU A 172 8.85 3.97 -0.68
N ILE A 173 9.38 3.03 -1.46
CA ILE A 173 8.83 2.68 -2.78
C ILE A 173 7.48 1.98 -2.64
N CYS A 174 7.33 1.04 -1.70
CA CYS A 174 6.04 0.39 -1.45
C CYS A 174 4.97 1.41 -1.03
N GLU A 175 5.31 2.35 -0.14
CA GLU A 175 4.40 3.41 0.31
C GLU A 175 4.04 4.37 -0.84
N THR A 176 5.03 4.80 -1.63
CA THR A 176 4.80 5.70 -2.76
C THR A 176 3.99 5.01 -3.85
N PHE A 177 4.32 3.76 -4.18
CA PHE A 177 3.55 2.95 -5.12
C PHE A 177 2.11 2.77 -4.66
N THR A 178 1.87 2.40 -3.40
CA THR A 178 0.51 2.22 -2.88
C THR A 178 -0.32 3.49 -3.01
N ARG A 179 0.24 4.63 -2.61
CA ARG A 179 -0.43 5.93 -2.69
C ARG A 179 -0.80 6.31 -4.13
N ASP A 180 0.15 6.17 -5.05
CA ASP A 180 -0.02 6.57 -6.43
C ASP A 180 -0.96 5.61 -7.17
N ALA A 181 -0.79 4.30 -6.96
CA ALA A 181 -1.66 3.27 -7.54
C ALA A 181 -3.10 3.42 -7.04
N CYS A 182 -3.33 3.65 -5.74
CA CYS A 182 -4.68 3.92 -5.25
C CYS A 182 -5.29 5.16 -5.89
N SER A 183 -4.51 6.24 -6.04
CA SER A 183 -4.96 7.48 -6.68
C SER A 183 -5.33 7.27 -8.16
N LEU A 184 -4.55 6.47 -8.91
CA LEU A 184 -4.79 6.22 -10.33
C LEU A 184 -5.89 5.18 -10.59
N LEU A 185 -5.99 4.17 -9.75
CA LEU A 185 -6.97 3.09 -9.87
C LEU A 185 -8.34 3.46 -9.27
N GLY A 186 -8.48 4.66 -8.70
CA GLY A 186 -9.72 5.12 -8.08
C GLY A 186 -10.04 4.40 -6.77
N LEU A 187 -9.02 3.87 -6.10
CA LEU A 187 -9.17 3.19 -4.81
C LEU A 187 -9.09 4.23 -3.69
N SER A 188 -9.95 4.08 -2.68
CA SER A 188 -9.80 4.85 -1.45
C SER A 188 -8.53 4.41 -0.71
N VAL A 189 -7.75 5.38 -0.22
CA VAL A 189 -6.56 5.10 0.61
C VAL A 189 -6.99 4.52 1.96
N GLU A 190 -8.12 4.97 2.49
CA GLU A 190 -8.72 4.43 3.72
C GLU A 190 -9.95 3.59 3.38
N SER A 191 -10.01 2.38 3.93
CA SER A 191 -11.18 1.51 3.79
C SER A 191 -12.41 2.14 4.44
N PRO A 192 -13.60 2.06 3.81
CA PRO A 192 -14.86 2.47 4.44
C PRO A 192 -15.08 1.79 5.80
N LEU A 193 -14.63 0.55 5.96
CA LEU A 193 -14.70 -0.18 7.23
C LEU A 193 -13.81 0.47 8.31
N SER A 194 -12.59 0.87 7.96
CA SER A 194 -11.65 1.50 8.89
C SER A 194 -12.16 2.86 9.37
N VAL A 195 -12.65 3.69 8.44
CA VAL A 195 -13.24 5.00 8.76
C VAL A 195 -14.47 4.84 9.65
N SER A 196 -15.36 3.89 9.30
CA SER A 196 -16.58 3.62 10.07
C SER A 196 -16.27 3.09 11.47
N PHE A 197 -15.27 2.22 11.59
CA PHE A 197 -14.80 1.70 12.87
C PHE A 197 -14.25 2.83 13.76
N ALA A 198 -13.38 3.68 13.21
CA ALA A 198 -12.82 4.82 13.94
C ALA A 198 -13.92 5.79 14.41
N ALA A 199 -14.87 6.13 13.54
CA ALA A 199 -16.03 6.94 13.90
C ALA A 199 -16.86 6.28 15.01
N GLY A 200 -17.05 4.96 14.93
CA GLY A 200 -17.73 4.16 15.97
C GLY A 200 -17.02 4.23 17.32
N CYS A 201 -15.68 4.10 17.35
CA CYS A 201 -14.90 4.21 18.59
C CYS A 201 -15.06 5.58 19.27
N VAL A 202 -15.26 6.65 18.50
CA VAL A 202 -15.50 8.01 19.03
C VAL A 202 -16.94 8.19 19.48
N ALA A 203 -17.91 7.72 18.69
CA ALA A 203 -19.34 7.96 18.94
C ALA A 203 -19.91 7.06 20.05
N LEU A 204 -19.49 5.79 20.13
CA LEU A 204 -20.10 4.79 20.98
C LEU A 204 -20.05 5.12 22.48
N PRO A 205 -18.92 5.59 23.05
CA PRO A 205 -18.87 6.00 24.46
C PRO A 205 -19.85 7.13 24.79
N VAL A 206 -20.04 8.08 23.86
CA VAL A 206 -20.97 9.21 24.03
C VAL A 206 -22.41 8.70 24.04
N LEU A 207 -22.77 7.81 23.10
CA LEU A 207 -24.11 7.22 23.02
C LEU A 207 -24.43 6.36 24.26
N MET A 208 -23.45 5.61 24.78
CA MET A 208 -23.60 4.85 26.02
C MET A 208 -23.90 5.75 27.21
N ASN A 209 -23.18 6.88 27.35
CA ASN A 209 -23.43 7.85 28.41
C ASN A 209 -24.83 8.47 28.30
N ILE A 210 -25.28 8.81 27.08
CA ILE A 210 -26.63 9.34 26.86
C ILE A 210 -27.69 8.32 27.26
N LYS A 211 -27.55 7.06 26.85
CA LYS A 211 -28.47 5.96 27.22
C LYS A 211 -28.57 5.82 28.75
N ALA A 212 -27.42 5.77 29.44
CA ALA A 212 -27.39 5.64 30.90
C ALA A 212 -28.09 6.79 31.62
N VAL A 213 -27.98 8.03 31.12
CA VAL A 213 -28.68 9.20 31.67
C VAL A 213 -30.19 9.13 31.42
N ILE A 214 -30.62 8.60 30.27
CA ILE A 214 -32.05 8.45 29.92
C ILE A 214 -32.69 7.35 30.78
N GLU A 215 -32.02 6.22 30.99
CA GLU A 215 -32.54 5.09 31.79
C GLU A 215 -32.60 5.38 33.30
N GLN A 216 -31.87 6.39 33.78
CA GLN A 216 -31.90 6.83 35.19
C GLN A 216 -33.02 7.85 35.49
N ARG A 217 -33.81 8.27 34.49
CA ARG A 217 -34.95 9.19 34.64
C ARG A 217 -36.28 8.45 34.58
#